data_AF-A0A6A3BNI6-F1
#
_entry.id   AF-A0A6A3BNI6-F1
#
_cell.length_a   1.000
_cell.length_b   1.000
_cell.length_c   1.000
_cell.angle_alpha   90.00
_cell.angle_beta   90.00
_cell.angle_gamma   90.00
#
_symmetry.space_group_name_H-M   'P 1'
#
loop_
_entity.id
_entity.type
_entity.pdbx_description
1 polymer ?
#
loop_
_entity_poly.entity_id
_entity_poly.type
_entity_poly.pdbx_seq_one_letter_code
_entity_poly.pdbx_strand_id
1 'polypeptide(L)'
;MMNSGTPVKLPVIDFSNQNLKPGSPKWDSAKHQVREALEEYGCFEASLDQVLELRDAVFGAMEEAFDLPLEAKKALRFRQGL
;
A
#
# COMPACT_ATOMS: atom_id res chain seq x y z
N MET A 1 5.52 -13.55 22.64
CA MET A 1 6.75 -12.76 22.83
C MET A 1 6.82 -11.78 21.66
N MET A 2 6.77 -10.46 21.92
CA MET A 2 7.06 -9.47 20.88
C MET A 2 8.58 -9.43 20.67
N ASN A 3 9.03 -9.66 19.44
CA ASN A 3 10.41 -9.46 19.03
C ASN A 3 10.74 -7.96 19.11
N SER A 4 11.50 -7.54 20.13
CA SER A 4 11.97 -6.16 20.30
C SER A 4 13.23 -5.88 19.46
N GLY A 5 13.16 -6.21 18.16
CA GLY A 5 14.18 -5.75 17.21
C GLY A 5 14.03 -4.25 16.96
N THR A 6 15.13 -3.55 16.72
CA THR A 6 15.09 -2.18 16.17
C THR A 6 14.19 -2.15 14.94
N PRO A 7 13.30 -1.14 14.78
CA PRO A 7 12.43 -1.06 13.62
C PRO A 7 13.26 -1.10 12.34
N VAL A 8 13.07 -2.14 11.53
CA VAL A 8 13.69 -2.22 10.21
C VAL A 8 13.04 -1.14 9.36
N LYS A 9 13.82 -0.13 8.94
CA LYS A 9 13.33 0.89 8.03
C LYS A 9 13.31 0.29 6.63
N LEU A 10 12.11 0.09 6.08
CA LEU A 10 11.96 -0.39 4.72
C LEU A 10 12.47 0.65 3.71
N PRO A 11 13.02 0.20 2.57
CA PRO A 11 13.32 1.10 1.47
C PRO A 11 12.04 1.75 0.96
N VAL A 12 12.11 3.06 0.68
CA VAL A 12 11.04 3.83 0.05
C VAL A 12 11.41 4.03 -1.41
N ILE A 13 10.55 3.61 -2.33
CA ILE A 13 10.76 3.74 -3.77
C ILE A 13 9.77 4.78 -4.32
N ASP A 14 10.30 5.75 -5.05
CA ASP A 14 9.51 6.83 -5.64
C ASP A 14 8.83 6.43 -6.95
N PHE A 15 7.50 6.36 -6.93
CA PHE A 15 6.64 6.13 -8.09
C PHE A 15 5.86 7.38 -8.52
N SER A 16 6.02 8.53 -7.85
CA SER A 16 5.30 9.75 -8.23
C SER A 16 5.86 10.40 -9.50
N ASN A 17 7.05 9.96 -9.95
CA ASN A 17 7.70 10.49 -11.13
C ASN A 17 6.89 10.19 -12.41
N GLN A 18 6.27 11.21 -13.00
CA GLN A 18 5.51 11.07 -14.26
C GLN A 18 6.37 10.61 -15.46
N ASN A 19 7.70 10.71 -15.35
CA ASN A 19 8.62 10.20 -16.36
C ASN A 19 9.04 8.74 -16.13
N LEU A 20 8.44 8.06 -15.14
CA LEU A 20 8.64 6.63 -14.89
C LEU A 20 7.90 5.80 -15.95
N LYS A 21 8.46 5.82 -17.17
CA LYS A 21 7.90 5.14 -18.34
C LYS A 21 8.81 4.00 -18.79
N PRO A 22 8.27 2.89 -19.31
CA PRO A 22 9.08 1.80 -19.86
C PRO A 22 10.15 2.32 -20.82
N GLY A 23 11.38 1.87 -20.63
CA GLY A 23 12.54 2.26 -21.46
C GLY A 23 13.23 3.56 -21.06
N SER A 24 12.75 4.29 -20.04
CA SER A 24 13.48 5.43 -19.48
C SER A 24 14.58 4.97 -18.49
N PRO A 25 15.68 5.72 -18.33
CA PRO A 25 16.70 5.39 -17.32
C PRO A 25 16.12 5.31 -15.90
N LYS A 26 15.11 6.13 -15.60
CA LYS A 26 14.40 6.10 -14.31
C LYS A 26 13.61 4.80 -14.11
N TRP A 27 13.04 4.24 -15.17
CA TRP A 27 12.35 2.95 -15.13
C TRP A 27 13.31 1.80 -14.82
N ASP A 28 14.49 1.80 -15.43
CA ASP A 28 15.50 0.78 -15.13
C ASP A 28 16.02 0.90 -13.70
N SER A 29 16.24 2.12 -13.21
CA SER A 29 16.60 2.37 -11.81
C SER A 29 15.51 1.90 -10.83
N ALA A 30 14.23 2.19 -11.10
CA ALA A 30 13.14 1.75 -10.23
C ALA A 30 12.99 0.22 -10.20
N LYS A 31 13.11 -0.46 -11.36
CA LYS A 31 13.12 -1.93 -11.41
C LYS A 31 14.25 -2.54 -10.58
N HIS A 32 15.43 -1.91 -10.62
CA HIS A 32 16.58 -2.36 -9.82
C HIS A 32 16.29 -2.24 -8.32
N GLN A 33 15.84 -1.06 -7.89
CA GLN A 33 15.46 -0.81 -6.49
C GLN A 33 14.36 -1.77 -6.00
N VAL A 34 13.34 -2.03 -6.83
CA VAL A 34 12.26 -2.99 -6.51
C VAL A 34 12.83 -4.38 -6.31
N ARG A 35 13.73 -4.83 -7.18
CA ARG A 35 14.35 -6.15 -7.05
C ARG A 35 15.15 -6.25 -5.77
N GLU A 36 16.06 -5.32 -5.52
CA GLU A 36 16.91 -5.32 -4.31
C GLU A 36 16.06 -5.32 -3.04
N ALA A 37 15.02 -4.49 -2.99
CA ALA A 37 14.13 -4.44 -1.83
C ALA A 37 13.37 -5.75 -1.60
N LEU A 38 12.91 -6.42 -2.66
CA LEU A 38 12.23 -7.70 -2.54
C LEU A 38 13.19 -8.83 -2.15
N GLU A 39 14.42 -8.81 -2.65
CA GLU A 39 15.45 -9.80 -2.32
C GLU A 39 15.92 -9.67 -0.86
N GLU A 40 16.10 -8.45 -0.35
CA GLU A 40 16.64 -8.20 0.99
C GLU A 40 15.56 -8.10 2.08
N TYR A 41 14.44 -7.42 1.78
CA TYR A 41 13.40 -7.09 2.77
C TYR A 41 12.07 -7.80 2.50
N GLY A 42 11.88 -8.40 1.33
CA GLY A 42 10.60 -8.97 0.89
C GLY A 42 9.50 -7.95 0.60
N CYS A 43 9.74 -6.66 0.86
CA CYS A 43 8.79 -5.57 0.64
C CYS A 43 9.48 -4.19 0.62
N PHE A 44 8.75 -3.17 0.19
CA PHE A 44 9.15 -1.77 0.18
C PHE A 44 7.94 -0.86 0.35
N GLU A 45 8.18 0.38 0.74
CA GLU A 45 7.16 1.43 0.72
C GLU A 45 7.16 2.14 -0.63
N ALA A 46 5.99 2.28 -1.26
CA ALA A 46 5.86 2.99 -2.52
C ALA A 46 5.35 4.42 -2.26
N SER A 47 6.12 5.43 -2.69
CA SER A 47 5.70 6.83 -2.66
C SER A 47 4.93 7.18 -3.93
N LEU A 48 3.71 7.71 -3.79
CA LEU A 48 2.78 8.05 -4.87
C LEU A 48 2.13 9.40 -4.59
N ASP A 49 2.22 10.36 -5.53
CA ASP A 49 1.64 11.71 -5.34
C ASP A 49 0.11 11.72 -5.37
N GLN A 50 -0.50 10.93 -6.25
CA GLN A 50 -1.93 11.06 -6.59
C GLN A 50 -2.89 10.21 -5.73
N VAL A 51 -2.38 9.40 -4.80
CA VAL A 51 -3.23 8.47 -4.03
C VAL A 51 -3.81 9.10 -2.76
N LEU A 52 -3.38 10.30 -2.40
CA LEU A 52 -3.77 10.94 -1.13
C LEU A 52 -5.29 11.22 -1.02
N GLU A 53 -5.93 11.67 -2.10
CA GLU A 53 -7.37 11.96 -2.07
C GLU A 53 -8.22 10.68 -1.97
N LEU A 54 -7.83 9.62 -2.71
CA LEU A 54 -8.51 8.33 -2.63
C LEU A 54 -8.31 7.68 -1.26
N ARG A 55 -7.12 7.85 -0.67
CA ARG A 55 -6.80 7.33 0.66
C ARG A 55 -7.82 7.82 1.67
N ASP A 56 -7.98 9.14 1.81
CA ASP A 56 -8.82 9.69 2.88
C ASP A 56 -10.30 9.29 2.72
N ALA A 57 -10.81 9.23 1.49
CA ALA A 57 -12.16 8.74 1.21
C ALA A 57 -12.34 7.25 1.55
N VAL A 58 -11.36 6.40 1.19
CA VAL A 58 -11.39 4.96 1.49
C VAL A 58 -11.30 4.71 2.99
N PHE A 59 -10.38 5.41 3.69
CA PHE A 59 -10.23 5.27 5.14
C PHE A 59 -11.47 5.79 5.88
N GLY A 60 -12.07 6.91 5.46
CA GLY A 60 -13.33 7.40 6.04
C GLY A 60 -14.48 6.41 5.86
N ALA A 61 -14.67 5.88 4.65
CA ALA A 61 -15.70 4.85 4.41
C ALA A 61 -15.44 3.56 5.21
N MET A 62 -14.18 3.21 5.42
CA MET A 62 -13.79 2.06 6.24
C MET A 62 -14.14 2.30 7.71
N GLU A 63 -13.82 3.47 8.27
CA GLU A 63 -14.21 3.86 9.64
C GLU A 63 -15.73 3.77 9.82
N GLU A 64 -16.52 4.36 8.92
CA GLU A 64 -17.98 4.25 8.95
C GLU A 64 -18.47 2.79 8.95
N ALA A 65 -17.86 1.93 8.12
CA ALA A 65 -18.18 0.51 8.09
C ALA A 65 -17.78 -0.22 9.39
N PHE A 66 -16.69 0.20 10.03
CA PHE A 66 -16.25 -0.32 11.33
C PHE A 66 -17.04 0.23 12.52
N ASP A 67 -17.78 1.32 12.38
CA ASP A 67 -18.69 1.83 13.41
C ASP A 67 -20.06 1.14 13.39
N LEU A 68 -20.39 0.41 12.32
CA LEU A 68 -21.65 -0.34 12.26
C LEU A 68 -21.76 -1.40 13.37
N PRO A 69 -22.99 -1.68 13.86
CA PRO A 69 -23.24 -2.78 14.77
C PRO A 69 -22.76 -4.12 14.18
N LEU A 70 -22.32 -5.03 15.05
CA LEU A 70 -21.80 -6.35 14.65
C LEU A 70 -22.79 -7.11 13.73
N GLU A 71 -24.09 -7.04 14.04
CA GLU A 71 -25.13 -7.71 13.26
C GLU A 71 -25.26 -7.13 11.84
N ALA A 72 -25.11 -5.81 11.67
CA ALA A 72 -25.09 -5.17 10.35
C ALA A 72 -23.84 -5.57 9.55
N LYS A 73 -22.66 -5.66 10.19
CA LYS A 73 -21.42 -6.13 9.53
C LYS A 73 -21.52 -7.59 9.06
N LYS A 74 -22.14 -8.45 9.85
CA LYS A 74 -22.41 -9.85 9.48
C LYS A 74 -23.38 -9.92 8.29
N ALA A 75 -24.41 -9.08 8.26
CA ALA A 75 -25.37 -9.01 7.15
C ALA A 75 -24.72 -8.52 5.84
N LEU A 76 -23.73 -7.62 5.91
CA LEU A 76 -22.97 -7.17 4.72
C LEU A 76 -22.15 -8.28 4.05
N ARG A 77 -21.82 -9.37 4.77
CA ARG A 77 -21.16 -10.54 4.17
C ARG A 77 -22.03 -11.31 3.17
N PHE A 78 -23.35 -11.14 3.22
CA PHE A 78 -24.28 -11.86 2.34
C PHE A 78 -24.54 -11.16 1.00
N ARG A 79 -23.96 -9.97 0.75
CA ARG A 79 -24.13 -9.25 -0.53
C ARG A 79 -22.99 -9.45 -1.54
N GLN A 80 -21.95 -10.21 -1.17
CA GLN A 80 -20.83 -10.57 -2.05
C GLN A 80 -20.95 -12.04 -2.53
N GLY A 81 -22.16 -12.45 -2.88
CA GLY A 81 -22.43 -13.68 -3.60
C GLY A 81 -23.32 -13.34 -4.79
N LEU A 82 -22.77 -13.46 -6.00
CA LEU A 82 -23.55 -13.86 -7.16
C LEU A 82 -24.18 -15.24 -6.88
#